data_AF-A0A2N2YV75-F1
#
_entry.id   AF-A0A2N2YV75-F1
#
_cell.length_a   1.000
_cell.length_b   1.000
_cell.length_c   1.000
_cell.angle_alpha   90.00
_cell.angle_beta   90.00
_cell.angle_gamma   90.00
#
_symmetry.space_group_name_H-M   'P 1'
#
loop_
_entity.id
_entity.type
_entity.pdbx_description
1 polymer ?
#
loop_
_entity_poly.entity_id
_entity_poly.type
_entity_poly.pdbx_seq_one_letter_code
_entity_poly.pdbx_strand_id
1 'polypeptide(L)'
;MRIKPHTILGLFLLITILTSCSLERKIAKNYVKAKEKKSVLVFFPTELFKTNLKTYQALADDSLRMLNHDSFLMDSSLFLKYINDSLFLAKCWQSMVNELVAHGFMVYSSDQIDEFMDRNDSSYVINLAQMQLEEYVHTEMVEAEIDGRYYSGDVDLNAVNLNSWFELERNQIPNEKYPVLYSSYFIYDDLQGEFRQSNSIGEVNYRYKLDTMQVADVYNLAELAGKKYAINFYDYLLNIYVQDHLPKNQGPVFYFHYDRRMKSLQTYYYDGFTEIDPKN
;
A
#
# COMPACT_ATOMS: atom_id res chain seq x y z
N MET A 1 53.79 17.35 -2.41
CA MET A 1 52.52 17.32 -1.66
C MET A 1 52.07 15.86 -1.56
N ARG A 2 52.30 15.19 -0.42
CA ARG A 2 51.95 13.76 -0.25
C ARG A 2 50.47 13.66 0.10
N ILE A 3 49.66 13.20 -0.86
CA ILE A 3 48.24 12.91 -0.62
C ILE A 3 48.17 11.71 0.34
N LYS A 4 47.45 11.86 1.45
CA LYS A 4 47.31 10.79 2.45
C LYS A 4 46.51 9.63 1.85
N PRO A 5 46.88 8.36 2.09
CA PRO A 5 46.19 7.20 1.50
C PRO A 5 44.70 7.14 1.88
N HIS A 6 44.33 7.62 3.07
CA HIS A 6 42.93 7.68 3.51
C HIS A 6 42.07 8.70 2.74
N THR A 7 42.63 9.81 2.26
CA THR A 7 41.89 10.77 1.42
C THR A 7 41.71 10.26 0.00
N ILE A 8 42.62 9.43 -0.51
CA ILE A 8 42.47 8.75 -1.81
C ILE A 8 41.38 7.67 -1.74
N LEU A 9 41.37 6.88 -0.65
CA LEU A 9 40.35 5.84 -0.44
C LEU A 9 38.95 6.44 -0.29
N GLY A 10 38.82 7.55 0.46
CA GLY A 10 37.54 8.27 0.59
C GLY A 10 37.05 8.87 -0.73
N LEU A 11 37.95 9.39 -1.57
CA LEU A 11 37.60 9.92 -2.89
C LEU A 11 37.16 8.81 -3.86
N PHE A 12 37.82 7.64 -3.81
CA PHE A 12 37.48 6.48 -4.63
C PHE A 12 36.09 5.92 -4.27
N LEU A 13 35.78 5.84 -2.97
CA LEU A 13 34.47 5.40 -2.48
C LEU A 13 33.33 6.36 -2.89
N LEU A 14 33.60 7.68 -2.88
CA LEU A 14 32.63 8.68 -3.30
C LEU A 14 32.33 8.60 -4.80
N ILE A 15 33.35 8.33 -5.62
CA ILE A 15 33.20 8.17 -7.07
C ILE A 15 32.36 6.93 -7.40
N THR A 16 32.53 5.81 -6.67
CA THR A 16 31.75 4.59 -6.92
C THR A 16 30.28 4.74 -6.55
N ILE A 17 29.96 5.52 -5.51
CA ILE A 17 28.56 5.80 -5.13
C ILE A 17 27.87 6.70 -6.18
N LEU A 18 28.57 7.73 -6.67
CA LEU A 18 28.02 8.66 -7.68
C LEU A 18 27.81 7.98 -9.05
N THR A 19 28.68 7.06 -9.45
CA THR A 19 28.52 6.33 -10.72
C THR A 19 27.40 5.30 -10.65
N SER A 20 27.21 4.59 -9.53
CA SER A 20 26.08 3.65 -9.35
C SER A 20 24.72 4.35 -9.44
N CYS A 21 24.56 5.49 -8.76
CA CYS A 21 23.33 6.30 -8.82
C CYS A 21 23.01 6.76 -10.26
N SER A 22 24.06 7.06 -11.05
CA SER A 22 23.90 7.47 -12.44
C SER A 22 23.50 6.31 -13.37
N LEU A 23 24.00 5.10 -13.09
CA LEU A 23 23.72 3.91 -13.90
C LEU A 23 22.30 3.40 -13.66
N GLU A 24 21.93 3.16 -12.40
CA GLU A 24 20.59 2.70 -12.03
C GLU A 24 19.52 3.66 -12.56
N ARG A 25 19.72 4.97 -12.38
CA ARG A 25 18.82 6.00 -12.90
C ARG A 25 18.74 6.01 -14.42
N LYS A 26 19.83 5.68 -15.13
CA LYS A 26 19.83 5.56 -16.59
C LYS A 26 19.02 4.35 -17.03
N ILE A 27 19.17 3.21 -16.35
CA ILE A 27 18.41 1.98 -16.60
C ILE A 27 16.91 2.25 -16.34
N ALA A 28 16.57 2.85 -15.19
CA ALA A 28 15.20 3.24 -14.86
C ALA A 28 14.59 4.19 -15.91
N LYS A 29 15.36 5.17 -16.40
CA LYS A 29 14.91 6.05 -17.50
C LYS A 29 14.63 5.29 -18.79
N ASN A 30 15.37 4.22 -19.09
CA ASN A 30 15.13 3.41 -20.28
C ASN A 30 13.81 2.64 -20.15
N TYR A 31 13.50 2.10 -18.98
CA TYR A 31 12.21 1.47 -18.70
C TYR A 31 11.05 2.43 -18.98
N VAL A 32 11.08 3.63 -18.39
CA VAL A 32 10.03 4.65 -18.54
C VAL A 32 9.86 5.10 -19.99
N LYS A 33 10.95 5.12 -20.77
CA LYS A 33 10.95 5.55 -22.17
C LYS A 33 10.66 4.42 -23.16
N ALA A 34 10.60 3.18 -22.70
CA ALA A 34 10.33 2.04 -23.57
C ALA A 34 8.98 2.26 -24.27
N LYS A 35 8.98 2.13 -25.59
CA LYS A 35 7.77 2.31 -26.41
C LYS A 35 6.92 1.03 -26.46
N GLU A 36 7.51 -0.10 -26.11
CA GLU A 36 6.81 -1.38 -26.05
C GLU A 36 5.87 -1.36 -24.87
N LYS A 37 4.57 -1.48 -25.18
CA LYS A 37 3.54 -1.63 -24.16
C LYS A 37 3.70 -3.01 -23.55
N LYS A 38 3.82 -3.06 -22.23
CA LYS A 38 3.87 -4.32 -21.49
C LYS A 38 2.48 -4.86 -21.31
N SER A 39 2.33 -6.18 -21.44
CA SER A 39 1.06 -6.86 -21.21
C SER A 39 1.01 -7.39 -19.77
N VAL A 40 -0.13 -7.21 -19.11
CA VAL A 40 -0.41 -7.77 -17.78
C VAL A 40 -1.75 -8.49 -17.77
N LEU A 41 -1.76 -9.73 -17.31
CA LEU A 41 -2.98 -10.47 -17.00
C LEU A 41 -3.25 -10.30 -15.51
N VAL A 42 -4.45 -9.86 -15.15
CA VAL A 42 -4.80 -9.59 -13.76
C VAL A 42 -5.96 -10.49 -13.33
N PHE A 43 -5.74 -11.27 -12.28
CA PHE A 43 -6.77 -12.01 -11.56
C PHE A 43 -7.19 -11.23 -10.33
N PHE A 44 -8.50 -11.11 -10.12
CA PHE A 44 -9.10 -10.43 -8.97
C PHE A 44 -9.90 -11.45 -8.16
N PRO A 45 -9.96 -11.33 -6.83
CA PRO A 45 -10.70 -12.26 -6.01
C PRO A 45 -12.20 -12.06 -6.22
N THR A 46 -12.97 -13.13 -6.04
CA THR A 46 -14.43 -13.11 -6.14
C THR A 46 -15.12 -12.75 -4.82
N GLU A 47 -14.37 -12.82 -3.72
CA GLU A 47 -14.86 -12.64 -2.36
C GLU A 47 -14.02 -11.60 -1.63
N LEU A 48 -14.66 -10.86 -0.72
CA LEU A 48 -14.01 -9.90 0.16
C LEU A 48 -14.13 -10.38 1.59
N PHE A 49 -13.01 -10.75 2.22
CA PHE A 49 -13.02 -11.13 3.62
C PHE A 49 -13.33 -9.90 4.49
N LYS A 50 -14.13 -10.07 5.54
CA LYS A 50 -14.53 -8.99 6.43
C LYS A 50 -14.40 -9.45 7.87
N THR A 51 -13.66 -8.69 8.65
CA THR A 51 -13.38 -9.01 10.05
C THR A 51 -13.63 -7.78 10.91
N ASN A 52 -14.54 -7.87 11.88
CA ASN A 52 -14.69 -6.82 12.89
C ASN A 52 -13.84 -7.17 14.11
N LEU A 53 -12.83 -6.34 14.39
CA LEU A 53 -11.85 -6.52 15.47
C LEU A 53 -12.25 -5.77 16.76
N LYS A 54 -13.43 -5.14 16.81
CA LYS A 54 -13.96 -4.40 17.98
C LYS A 54 -14.50 -5.34 19.07
N THR A 55 -13.64 -6.22 19.57
CA THR A 55 -13.99 -7.30 20.52
C THR A 55 -14.52 -6.80 21.86
N TYR A 56 -14.20 -5.57 22.27
CA TYR A 56 -14.72 -4.93 23.49
C TYR A 56 -16.25 -4.71 23.48
N GLN A 57 -16.89 -4.74 22.30
CA GLN A 57 -18.35 -4.68 22.19
C GLN A 57 -19.03 -5.99 22.63
N ALA A 58 -18.27 -7.09 22.70
CA ALA A 58 -18.72 -8.37 23.23
C ALA A 58 -18.40 -8.46 24.73
N LEU A 59 -19.04 -7.61 25.56
CA LEU A 59 -18.89 -7.72 27.02
C LEU A 59 -19.37 -9.09 27.52
N ALA A 60 -18.50 -9.71 28.32
CA ALA A 60 -18.50 -11.10 28.74
C ALA A 60 -19.50 -11.41 29.86
N ASP A 61 -20.78 -11.57 29.53
CA ASP A 61 -21.74 -12.16 30.49
C ASP A 61 -22.81 -13.06 29.86
N ASP A 62 -22.67 -13.41 28.58
CA ASP A 62 -23.65 -14.26 27.89
C ASP A 62 -22.96 -15.38 27.10
N SER A 63 -22.98 -16.58 27.68
CA SER A 63 -22.45 -17.81 27.08
C SER A 63 -23.02 -18.12 25.68
N LEU A 64 -24.20 -17.58 25.34
CA LEU A 64 -24.80 -17.70 24.01
C LEU A 64 -24.12 -16.80 22.96
N ARG A 65 -23.58 -15.65 23.37
CA ARG A 65 -22.86 -14.72 22.47
C ARG A 65 -21.46 -15.21 22.10
N MET A 66 -20.84 -16.05 22.93
CA MET A 66 -19.55 -16.67 22.63
C MET A 66 -19.64 -17.76 21.56
N LEU A 67 -20.78 -18.44 21.42
CA LEU A 67 -20.99 -19.48 20.40
C LEU A 67 -21.20 -18.89 18.98
N ASN A 68 -21.65 -17.64 18.88
CA ASN A 68 -21.92 -16.93 17.62
C ASN A 68 -21.11 -15.62 17.52
N HIS A 69 -19.88 -15.63 18.05
CA HIS A 69 -19.08 -14.42 18.22
C HIS A 69 -18.88 -13.65 16.90
N ASP A 70 -18.53 -14.35 15.83
CA ASP A 70 -18.27 -13.74 14.52
C ASP A 70 -19.54 -13.13 13.90
N SER A 71 -20.69 -13.81 14.04
CA SER A 71 -21.97 -13.27 13.57
C SER A 71 -22.36 -12.04 14.36
N PHE A 72 -22.19 -12.05 15.68
CA PHE A 72 -22.48 -10.89 16.53
C PHE A 72 -21.58 -9.70 16.18
N LEU A 73 -20.28 -9.93 15.99
CA LEU A 73 -19.33 -8.89 15.61
C LEU A 73 -19.64 -8.32 14.21
N MET A 74 -20.06 -9.15 13.26
CA MET A 74 -20.50 -8.65 11.96
C MET A 74 -21.79 -7.82 12.08
N ASP A 75 -22.75 -8.26 12.89
CA ASP A 75 -24.00 -7.52 13.12
C ASP A 75 -23.76 -6.19 13.86
N SER A 76 -22.75 -6.13 14.74
CA SER A 76 -22.36 -4.91 15.46
C SER A 76 -21.48 -3.96 14.64
N SER A 77 -20.98 -4.40 13.49
CA SER A 77 -20.17 -3.57 12.59
C SER A 77 -20.88 -2.28 12.21
N LEU A 78 -20.13 -1.16 12.22
CA LEU A 78 -20.62 0.13 11.74
C LEU A 78 -20.57 0.22 10.21
N PHE A 79 -19.64 -0.49 9.58
CA PHE A 79 -19.37 -0.36 8.14
C PHE A 79 -19.52 -1.67 7.36
N LEU A 80 -18.80 -2.73 7.77
CA LEU A 80 -18.60 -3.98 7.01
C LEU A 80 -19.91 -4.65 6.59
N LYS A 81 -20.93 -4.66 7.47
CA LYS A 81 -22.24 -5.25 7.19
C LYS A 81 -23.02 -4.56 6.05
N TYR A 82 -22.65 -3.31 5.73
CA TYR A 82 -23.26 -2.53 4.66
C TYR A 82 -22.43 -2.52 3.37
N ILE A 83 -21.26 -3.19 3.36
CA ILE A 83 -20.43 -3.31 2.17
C ILE A 83 -20.96 -4.45 1.29
N ASN A 84 -21.19 -4.13 0.02
CA ASN A 84 -21.45 -5.10 -1.03
C ASN A 84 -20.12 -5.47 -1.70
N ASP A 85 -19.75 -6.75 -1.62
CA ASP A 85 -18.45 -7.26 -2.06
C ASP A 85 -18.24 -7.00 -3.55
N SER A 86 -19.22 -7.36 -4.38
CA SER A 86 -19.12 -7.20 -5.83
C SER A 86 -18.91 -5.73 -6.23
N LEU A 87 -19.61 -4.80 -5.59
CA LEU A 87 -19.44 -3.37 -5.86
C LEU A 87 -18.08 -2.85 -5.37
N PHE A 88 -17.64 -3.28 -4.19
CA PHE A 88 -16.33 -2.89 -3.63
C PHE A 88 -15.19 -3.38 -4.53
N LEU A 89 -15.20 -4.67 -4.86
CA LEU A 89 -14.20 -5.30 -5.71
C LEU A 89 -14.20 -4.68 -7.11
N ALA A 90 -15.38 -4.43 -7.71
CA ALA A 90 -15.48 -3.78 -9.02
C ALA A 90 -14.90 -2.36 -9.03
N LYS A 91 -15.12 -1.56 -7.98
CA LYS A 91 -14.51 -0.22 -7.85
C LYS A 91 -13.00 -0.29 -7.79
N CYS A 92 -12.45 -1.20 -6.99
CA CYS A 92 -11.02 -1.39 -6.86
C CYS A 92 -10.40 -1.86 -8.19
N TRP A 93 -10.96 -2.91 -8.79
CA TRP A 93 -10.58 -3.42 -10.10
C TRP A 93 -10.56 -2.33 -11.17
N GLN A 94 -11.66 -1.61 -11.33
CA GLN A 94 -11.78 -0.60 -12.39
C GLN A 94 -10.73 0.51 -12.22
N SER A 95 -10.50 0.95 -10.99
CA SER A 95 -9.46 1.95 -10.69
C SER A 95 -8.06 1.46 -10.99
N MET A 96 -7.75 0.21 -10.59
CA MET A 96 -6.47 -0.43 -10.88
C MET A 96 -6.22 -0.57 -12.37
N VAL A 97 -7.18 -1.11 -13.13
CA VAL A 97 -7.09 -1.26 -14.59
C VAL A 97 -6.88 0.10 -15.26
N ASN A 98 -7.68 1.10 -14.88
CA ASN A 98 -7.58 2.44 -15.45
C ASN A 98 -6.18 3.02 -15.24
N GLU A 99 -5.62 2.90 -14.03
CA GLU A 99 -4.30 3.44 -13.72
C GLU A 99 -3.17 2.63 -14.39
N LEU A 100 -3.27 1.29 -14.46
CA LEU A 100 -2.31 0.45 -15.20
C LEU A 100 -2.27 0.83 -16.69
N VAL A 101 -3.43 0.96 -17.33
CA VAL A 101 -3.54 1.44 -18.72
C VAL A 101 -2.92 2.84 -18.85
N ALA A 102 -3.16 3.71 -17.87
CA ALA A 102 -2.62 5.06 -17.86
C ALA A 102 -1.09 5.09 -17.67
N HIS A 103 -0.50 4.03 -17.11
CA HIS A 103 0.93 3.74 -17.03
C HIS A 103 1.49 3.01 -18.27
N GLY A 104 0.65 2.75 -19.28
CA GLY A 104 1.07 2.20 -20.58
C GLY A 104 0.97 0.68 -20.71
N PHE A 105 0.37 0.00 -19.72
CA PHE A 105 0.11 -1.43 -19.82
C PHE A 105 -1.06 -1.76 -20.76
N MET A 106 -0.97 -2.89 -21.44
CA MET A 106 -2.12 -3.60 -21.98
C MET A 106 -2.63 -4.55 -20.89
N VAL A 107 -3.83 -4.32 -20.39
CA VAL A 107 -4.39 -5.09 -19.28
C VAL A 107 -5.39 -6.11 -19.83
N TYR A 108 -5.25 -7.37 -19.41
CA TYR A 108 -6.13 -8.48 -19.75
C TYR A 108 -6.80 -8.99 -18.47
N SER A 109 -8.05 -9.39 -18.59
CA SER A 109 -8.78 -10.12 -17.55
C SER A 109 -8.75 -11.63 -17.80
N SER A 110 -9.26 -12.41 -16.83
CA SER A 110 -9.24 -13.88 -16.86
C SER A 110 -9.94 -14.48 -18.08
N ASP A 111 -10.96 -13.82 -18.63
CA ASP A 111 -11.67 -14.21 -19.84
C ASP A 111 -10.88 -13.96 -21.14
N GLN A 112 -9.76 -13.24 -21.05
CA GLN A 112 -8.87 -12.93 -22.17
C GLN A 112 -7.53 -13.66 -22.09
N ILE A 113 -7.46 -14.76 -21.33
CA ILE A 113 -6.22 -15.51 -21.12
C ILE A 113 -5.61 -16.02 -22.43
N ASP A 114 -6.41 -16.51 -23.37
CA ASP A 114 -5.91 -17.01 -24.65
C ASP A 114 -5.23 -15.89 -25.47
N GLU A 115 -5.85 -14.70 -25.49
CA GLU A 115 -5.27 -13.51 -26.15
C GLU A 115 -3.97 -13.04 -25.48
N PHE A 116 -3.89 -13.17 -24.16
CA PHE A 116 -2.68 -12.87 -23.40
C PHE A 116 -1.56 -13.89 -23.68
N MET A 117 -1.88 -15.18 -23.75
CA MET A 117 -0.91 -16.26 -23.98
C MET A 117 -0.30 -16.22 -25.38
N ASP A 118 -1.03 -15.71 -26.37
CA ASP A 118 -0.53 -15.51 -27.74
C ASP A 118 0.53 -14.38 -27.85
N ARG A 119 0.79 -13.64 -26.77
CA ARG A 119 1.84 -12.60 -26.73
C ARG A 119 3.22 -13.22 -26.48
N ASN A 120 4.13 -13.04 -27.45
CA ASN A 120 5.55 -13.43 -27.35
C ASN A 120 6.42 -12.39 -26.59
N ASP A 121 5.85 -11.59 -25.69
CA ASP A 121 6.54 -10.47 -25.02
C ASP A 121 6.84 -10.75 -23.53
N SER A 122 7.58 -9.83 -22.88
CA SER A 122 7.78 -9.82 -21.42
C SER A 122 6.47 -9.44 -20.71
N SER A 123 5.58 -10.43 -20.62
CA SER A 123 4.27 -10.37 -19.98
C SER A 123 4.34 -10.76 -18.50
N TYR A 124 3.50 -10.14 -17.67
CA TYR A 124 3.37 -10.49 -16.24
C TYR A 124 1.94 -10.94 -15.91
N VAL A 125 1.82 -11.85 -14.96
CA VAL A 125 0.55 -12.25 -14.35
C VAL A 125 0.52 -11.69 -12.94
N ILE A 126 -0.50 -10.91 -12.63
CA ILE A 126 -0.76 -10.35 -11.30
C ILE A 126 -1.99 -11.08 -10.76
N ASN A 127 -1.82 -11.85 -9.70
CA ASN A 127 -2.93 -12.50 -9.01
C ASN A 127 -3.16 -11.79 -7.67
N LEU A 128 -4.26 -11.05 -7.54
CA LEU A 128 -4.71 -10.59 -6.23
C LEU A 128 -5.38 -11.76 -5.51
N ALA A 129 -4.57 -12.52 -4.78
CA ALA A 129 -4.97 -13.76 -4.15
C ALA A 129 -6.03 -13.54 -3.05
N GLN A 130 -5.93 -12.44 -2.30
CA GLN A 130 -6.85 -12.14 -1.21
C GLN A 130 -6.99 -10.64 -0.97
N MET A 131 -8.21 -10.22 -0.64
CA MET A 131 -8.53 -8.91 -0.06
C MET A 131 -9.31 -9.08 1.23
N GLN A 132 -8.99 -8.27 2.24
CA GLN A 132 -9.67 -8.30 3.54
C GLN A 132 -9.92 -6.89 4.05
N LEU A 133 -11.14 -6.61 4.48
CA LEU A 133 -11.50 -5.43 5.28
C LEU A 133 -11.50 -5.79 6.77
N GLU A 134 -10.88 -4.93 7.56
CA GLU A 134 -10.86 -5.00 9.01
C GLU A 134 -11.48 -3.73 9.59
N GLU A 135 -12.52 -3.87 10.41
CA GLU A 135 -13.06 -2.76 11.21
C GLU A 135 -12.44 -2.81 12.61
N TYR A 136 -11.83 -1.71 13.06
CA TYR A 136 -11.11 -1.66 14.34
C TYR A 136 -11.22 -0.27 14.99
N VAL A 137 -10.61 -0.12 16.17
CA VAL A 137 -10.44 1.17 16.85
C VAL A 137 -9.01 1.62 16.68
N HIS A 138 -8.83 2.81 16.12
CA HIS A 138 -7.55 3.50 16.07
C HIS A 138 -7.49 4.49 17.24
N THR A 139 -6.51 4.36 18.12
CA THR A 139 -6.33 5.27 19.25
C THR A 139 -5.30 6.34 18.88
N GLU A 140 -5.76 7.59 18.81
CA GLU A 140 -4.91 8.75 18.53
C GLU A 140 -4.48 9.42 19.84
N MET A 141 -3.17 9.58 20.04
CA MET A 141 -2.63 10.31 21.20
C MET A 141 -2.59 11.81 20.88
N VAL A 142 -3.32 12.61 21.66
CA VAL A 142 -3.32 14.06 21.55
C VAL A 142 -2.45 14.67 22.64
N GLU A 143 -1.61 15.64 22.29
CA GLU A 143 -0.66 16.26 23.20
C GLU A 143 -0.62 17.79 23.04
N ALA A 144 -0.38 18.51 24.14
CA ALA A 144 -0.07 19.93 24.11
C ALA A 144 0.73 20.36 25.33
N GLU A 145 1.53 21.42 25.16
CA GLU A 145 2.17 22.14 26.27
C GLU A 145 1.44 23.47 26.51
N ILE A 146 0.95 23.67 27.72
CA ILE A 146 0.27 24.90 28.16
C ILE A 146 0.91 25.37 29.46
N ASP A 147 1.43 26.59 29.48
CA ASP A 147 2.10 27.22 30.63
C ASP A 147 3.24 26.37 31.24
N GLY A 148 4.03 25.72 30.38
CA GLY A 148 5.15 24.86 30.80
C GLY A 148 4.74 23.52 31.41
N ARG A 149 3.45 23.15 31.29
CA ARG A 149 2.93 21.83 31.67
C ARG A 149 2.48 21.08 30.42
N TYR A 150 2.83 19.81 30.38
CA TYR A 150 2.45 18.92 29.30
C TYR A 150 1.15 18.19 29.63
N TYR A 151 0.24 18.16 28.66
CA TYR A 151 -1.07 17.51 28.72
C TYR A 151 -1.15 16.51 27.58
N SER A 152 -1.66 15.32 27.89
CA SER A 152 -1.95 14.31 26.88
C SER A 152 -3.25 13.59 27.17
N GLY A 153 -3.81 12.95 26.14
CA GLY A 153 -4.95 12.07 26.25
C GLY A 153 -5.06 11.19 25.01
N ASP A 154 -5.89 10.15 25.12
CA ASP A 154 -6.16 9.22 24.02
C ASP A 154 -7.59 9.43 23.52
N VAL A 155 -7.75 9.42 22.20
CA VAL A 155 -9.06 9.49 21.54
C VAL A 155 -9.22 8.26 20.64
N ASP A 156 -10.25 7.48 20.92
CA ASP A 156 -10.61 6.30 20.12
C ASP A 156 -11.43 6.71 18.90
N LEU A 157 -10.94 6.32 17.71
CA LEU A 157 -11.51 6.61 16.40
C LEU A 157 -11.97 5.31 15.74
N ASN A 158 -13.10 5.35 15.03
CA ASN A 158 -13.48 4.21 14.20
C ASN A 158 -12.58 4.14 12.99
N ALA A 159 -12.09 2.95 12.67
CA ALA A 159 -11.17 2.75 11.57
C ALA A 159 -11.55 1.53 10.72
N VAL A 160 -11.20 1.59 9.43
CA VAL A 160 -11.27 0.48 8.49
C VAL A 160 -9.93 0.34 7.79
N ASN A 161 -9.37 -0.86 7.81
CA ASN A 161 -8.14 -1.23 7.11
C ASN A 161 -8.47 -2.20 5.97
N LEU A 162 -7.87 -1.98 4.81
CA LEU A 162 -7.92 -2.86 3.64
C LEU A 162 -6.55 -3.51 3.47
N ASN A 163 -6.51 -4.82 3.66
CA ASN A 163 -5.33 -5.66 3.45
C ASN A 163 -5.45 -6.38 2.11
N SER A 164 -4.33 -6.53 1.39
CA SER A 164 -4.29 -7.19 0.09
C SER A 164 -2.97 -7.94 -0.14
N TRP A 165 -3.08 -9.14 -0.68
CA TRP A 165 -1.97 -10.04 -0.97
C TRP A 165 -1.94 -10.38 -2.45
N PHE A 166 -0.82 -10.10 -3.10
CA PHE A 166 -0.64 -10.35 -4.51
C PHE A 166 0.47 -11.36 -4.76
N GLU A 167 0.27 -12.18 -5.77
CA GLU A 167 1.28 -13.04 -6.36
C GLU A 167 1.63 -12.48 -7.73
N LEU A 168 2.93 -12.48 -8.04
CA LEU A 168 3.45 -12.03 -9.32
C LEU A 168 4.12 -13.20 -10.01
N GLU A 169 3.84 -13.37 -11.30
CA GLU A 169 4.55 -14.32 -12.15
C GLU A 169 4.96 -13.64 -13.46
N ARG A 170 6.04 -14.13 -14.07
CA ARG A 170 6.46 -13.71 -15.40
C ARG A 170 6.09 -14.80 -16.40
N ASN A 171 5.35 -14.41 -17.45
CA ASN A 171 4.92 -15.35 -18.48
C ASN A 171 6.15 -15.99 -19.17
N GLN A 172 6.04 -17.26 -19.53
CA GLN A 172 7.07 -18.03 -20.25
C GLN A 172 8.43 -18.19 -19.54
N ILE A 173 8.58 -17.79 -18.27
CA ILE A 173 9.77 -18.11 -17.46
C ILE A 173 9.37 -19.04 -16.30
N PRO A 174 9.20 -20.35 -16.57
CA PRO A 174 8.85 -21.30 -15.54
C PRO A 174 9.95 -21.36 -14.46
N ASN A 175 9.54 -21.36 -13.19
CA ASN A 175 10.37 -21.44 -11.97
C ASN A 175 10.99 -20.14 -11.45
N GLU A 176 10.71 -18.99 -12.06
CA GLU A 176 10.98 -17.70 -11.40
C GLU A 176 9.98 -17.52 -10.25
N LYS A 177 10.48 -17.22 -9.04
CA LYS A 177 9.65 -17.03 -7.86
C LYS A 177 9.78 -15.59 -7.38
N TYR A 178 8.64 -14.92 -7.30
CA TYR A 178 8.52 -13.63 -6.65
C TYR A 178 7.98 -13.81 -5.23
N PRO A 179 8.33 -12.93 -4.28
CA PRO A 179 7.71 -12.91 -2.96
C PRO A 179 6.23 -12.55 -3.09
N VAL A 180 5.45 -12.90 -2.06
CA VAL A 180 4.08 -12.38 -1.95
C VAL A 180 4.17 -10.90 -1.65
N LEU A 181 3.43 -10.10 -2.41
CA LEU A 181 3.41 -8.65 -2.25
C LEU A 181 2.21 -8.27 -1.38
N TYR A 182 2.49 -7.66 -0.24
CA TYR A 182 1.47 -7.21 0.71
C TYR A 182 1.29 -5.70 0.65
N SER A 183 0.04 -5.25 0.75
CA SER A 183 -0.30 -3.84 0.89
C SER A 183 -1.45 -3.66 1.88
N SER A 184 -1.39 -2.59 2.65
CA SER A 184 -2.42 -2.20 3.62
C SER A 184 -2.71 -0.70 3.50
N TYR A 185 -3.99 -0.36 3.41
CA TYR A 185 -4.48 1.01 3.37
C TYR A 185 -5.62 1.17 4.36
N PHE A 186 -5.58 2.21 5.18
CA PHE A 186 -6.57 2.44 6.22
C PHE A 186 -7.13 3.85 6.20
N ILE A 187 -8.34 3.98 6.70
CA ILE A 187 -9.06 5.24 6.93
C ILE A 187 -9.69 5.19 8.32
N TYR A 188 -9.85 6.34 8.94
CA TYR A 188 -10.44 6.48 10.27
C TYR A 188 -11.17 7.82 10.39
N ASP A 189 -11.97 7.98 11.44
CA ASP A 189 -12.68 9.22 11.73
C ASP A 189 -11.72 10.43 11.77
N ASP A 190 -12.12 11.58 11.22
CA ASP A 190 -11.28 12.78 11.30
C ASP A 190 -11.44 13.45 12.68
N LEU A 191 -10.32 13.62 13.38
CA LEU A 191 -10.26 14.22 14.71
C LEU A 191 -9.75 15.66 14.63
N GLN A 192 -10.61 16.61 15.00
CA GLN A 192 -10.23 18.02 15.12
C GLN A 192 -10.45 18.48 16.55
N GLY A 193 -9.39 18.88 17.24
CA GLY A 193 -9.51 19.34 18.61
C GLY A 193 -8.31 20.10 19.13
N GLU A 194 -8.49 20.70 20.31
CA GLU A 194 -7.48 21.47 21.00
C GLU A 194 -7.66 21.38 22.52
N PHE A 195 -6.56 21.54 23.25
CA PHE A 195 -6.62 21.70 24.69
C PHE A 195 -7.04 23.13 25.04
N ARG A 196 -8.07 23.26 25.89
CA ARG A 196 -8.53 24.55 26.41
C ARG A 196 -8.42 24.60 27.93
N GLN A 197 -7.76 25.63 28.43
CA GLN A 197 -7.74 25.95 29.85
C GLN A 197 -9.01 26.72 30.23
N SER A 198 -9.69 26.29 31.29
CA SER A 198 -10.84 27.00 31.85
C SER A 198 -10.36 28.20 32.67
N ASN A 199 -10.82 29.40 32.31
CA ASN A 199 -10.47 30.67 32.98
C ASN A 199 -10.85 30.73 34.47
N SER A 200 -11.68 29.81 34.97
CA SER A 200 -12.23 29.85 36.33
C SER A 200 -11.56 28.86 37.30
N ILE A 201 -11.00 27.74 36.81
CA ILE A 201 -10.53 26.63 37.66
C ILE A 201 -9.10 26.19 37.26
N GLY A 202 -8.55 26.69 36.15
CA GLY A 202 -7.24 26.27 35.64
C GLY A 202 -7.24 24.84 35.06
N GLU A 203 -8.38 24.15 35.04
CA GLU A 203 -8.55 22.84 34.43
C GLU A 203 -8.35 22.91 32.92
N VAL A 204 -7.48 22.05 32.41
CA VAL A 204 -7.23 21.89 30.97
C VAL A 204 -8.03 20.69 30.48
N ASN A 205 -8.89 20.92 29.49
CA ASN A 205 -9.70 19.87 28.89
C ASN A 205 -9.46 19.84 27.39
N TYR A 206 -9.34 18.64 26.82
CA TYR A 206 -9.31 18.46 25.37
C TYR A 206 -10.73 18.59 24.82
N ARG A 207 -10.96 19.56 23.94
CA ARG A 207 -12.23 19.73 23.23
C ARG A 207 -12.04 19.35 21.79
N TYR A 208 -12.85 18.41 21.31
CA TYR A 208 -12.75 17.92 19.95
C TYR A 208 -14.11 17.71 19.29
N LYS A 209 -14.06 17.63 17.97
CA LYS A 209 -15.12 17.20 17.09
C LYS A 209 -14.60 16.01 16.29
N LEU A 210 -15.43 14.98 16.19
CA LEU A 210 -15.23 13.86 15.28
C LEU A 210 -16.07 14.08 14.03
N ASP A 211 -15.45 14.00 12.86
CA ASP A 211 -16.17 13.75 11.60
C ASP A 211 -16.18 12.25 11.35
N THR A 212 -17.32 11.62 11.62
CA THR A 212 -17.43 10.16 11.57
C THR A 212 -17.42 9.69 10.12
N MET A 213 -16.55 8.73 9.86
CA MET A 213 -16.46 8.04 8.58
C MET A 213 -17.81 7.45 8.16
N GLN A 214 -18.09 7.47 6.86
CA GLN A 214 -19.29 6.93 6.27
C GLN A 214 -18.98 5.67 5.45
N VAL A 215 -19.99 4.85 5.19
CA VAL A 215 -19.86 3.68 4.29
C VAL A 215 -19.34 4.08 2.91
N ALA A 216 -19.69 5.28 2.43
CA ALA A 216 -19.18 5.83 1.17
C ALA A 216 -17.65 5.98 1.17
N ASP A 217 -17.04 6.32 2.31
CA ASP A 217 -15.59 6.47 2.43
C ASP A 217 -14.87 5.12 2.30
N VAL A 218 -15.49 4.04 2.77
CA VAL A 218 -14.97 2.67 2.57
C VAL A 218 -14.99 2.27 1.09
N TYR A 219 -16.00 2.69 0.32
CA TYR A 219 -15.97 2.51 -1.14
C TYR A 219 -14.94 3.41 -1.84
N ASN A 220 -14.69 4.62 -1.32
CA ASN A 220 -13.64 5.50 -1.83
C ASN A 220 -12.25 4.92 -1.55
N LEU A 221 -12.05 4.26 -0.39
CA LEU A 221 -10.84 3.49 -0.09
C LEU A 221 -10.56 2.44 -1.17
N ALA A 222 -11.58 1.69 -1.61
CA ALA A 222 -11.42 0.68 -2.67
C ALA A 222 -10.85 1.29 -3.97
N GLU A 223 -11.41 2.43 -4.39
CA GLU A 223 -10.98 3.15 -5.60
C GLU A 223 -9.55 3.70 -5.45
N LEU A 224 -9.23 4.31 -4.31
CA LEU A 224 -7.89 4.82 -4.03
C LEU A 224 -6.86 3.69 -3.96
N ALA A 225 -7.19 2.59 -3.29
CA ALA A 225 -6.33 1.41 -3.18
C ALA A 225 -6.05 0.81 -4.55
N GLY A 226 -7.06 0.65 -5.41
CA GLY A 226 -6.87 0.14 -6.78
C GLY A 226 -5.87 0.97 -7.58
N LYS A 227 -5.98 2.31 -7.50
CA LYS A 227 -5.02 3.22 -8.12
C LYS A 227 -3.61 3.05 -7.56
N LYS A 228 -3.50 2.91 -6.23
CA LYS A 228 -2.21 2.71 -5.56
C LYS A 228 -1.57 1.38 -5.91
N TYR A 229 -2.33 0.29 -6.00
CA TYR A 229 -1.83 -1.00 -6.47
C TYR A 229 -1.20 -0.89 -7.85
N ALA A 230 -1.87 -0.23 -8.80
CA ALA A 230 -1.33 -0.02 -10.15
C ALA A 230 0.00 0.74 -10.16
N ILE A 231 0.10 1.83 -9.37
CA ILE A 231 1.33 2.61 -9.22
C ILE A 231 2.44 1.74 -8.62
N ASN A 232 2.14 1.04 -7.54
CA ASN A 232 3.10 0.19 -6.84
C ASN A 232 3.57 -0.98 -7.72
N PHE A 233 2.69 -1.56 -8.54
CA PHE A 233 3.09 -2.57 -9.53
C PHE A 233 3.99 -2.00 -10.62
N TYR A 234 3.68 -0.81 -11.13
CA TYR A 234 4.55 -0.16 -12.12
C TYR A 234 5.97 0.04 -11.55
N ASP A 235 6.07 0.56 -10.32
CA ASP A 235 7.34 0.77 -9.64
C ASP A 235 8.03 -0.56 -9.32
N TYR A 236 7.28 -1.58 -8.89
CA TYR A 236 7.84 -2.91 -8.62
C TYR A 236 8.50 -3.50 -9.88
N LEU A 237 7.80 -3.48 -11.00
CA LEU A 237 8.31 -3.96 -12.29
C LEU A 237 9.46 -3.10 -12.83
N LEU A 238 9.44 -1.79 -12.56
CA LEU A 238 10.55 -0.88 -12.85
C LEU A 238 11.81 -1.30 -12.08
N ASN A 239 11.68 -1.62 -10.80
CA ASN A 239 12.82 -1.98 -9.96
C ASN A 239 13.35 -3.38 -10.25
N ILE A 240 12.48 -4.35 -10.57
CA ILE A 240 12.89 -5.64 -11.14
C ILE A 240 13.73 -5.41 -12.42
N TYR A 241 13.24 -4.57 -13.32
CA TYR A 241 13.99 -4.27 -14.55
C TYR A 241 15.34 -3.61 -14.26
N VAL A 242 15.43 -2.71 -13.27
CA VAL A 242 16.71 -2.12 -12.86
C VAL A 242 17.66 -3.22 -12.39
N GLN A 243 17.20 -4.11 -11.51
CA GLN A 243 17.98 -5.23 -10.99
C GLN A 243 18.46 -6.17 -12.11
N ASP A 244 17.57 -6.55 -13.04
CA ASP A 244 17.88 -7.46 -14.15
C ASP A 244 18.95 -6.91 -15.12
N HIS A 245 19.10 -5.59 -15.19
CA HIS A 245 20.01 -4.91 -16.11
C HIS A 245 21.28 -4.37 -15.44
N LEU A 246 21.43 -4.56 -14.13
CA LEU A 246 22.67 -4.27 -13.43
C LEU A 246 23.73 -5.36 -13.71
N PRO A 247 25.04 -5.03 -13.62
CA PRO A 247 26.09 -6.04 -13.68
C PRO A 247 25.89 -7.11 -12.61
N LYS A 248 26.16 -8.39 -12.92
CA LYS A 248 25.87 -9.56 -12.04
C LYS A 248 26.38 -9.49 -10.59
N ASN A 249 27.36 -8.63 -10.32
CA ASN A 249 27.96 -8.45 -8.98
C ASN A 249 27.49 -7.15 -8.30
N GLN A 250 26.45 -6.50 -8.81
CA GLN A 250 25.88 -5.26 -8.29
C GLN A 250 24.40 -5.47 -7.99
N GLY A 251 24.01 -5.17 -6.75
CA GLY A 251 22.60 -5.05 -6.38
C GLY A 251 22.12 -3.59 -6.52
N PRO A 252 20.80 -3.37 -6.64
CA PRO A 252 20.24 -2.03 -6.65
C PRO A 252 20.52 -1.34 -5.30
N VAL A 253 20.91 -0.06 -5.37
CA VAL A 253 21.10 0.79 -4.17
C VAL A 253 19.82 1.59 -3.90
N PHE A 254 19.06 1.91 -4.94
CA PHE A 254 17.86 2.73 -4.85
C PHE A 254 16.62 1.98 -5.33
N TYR A 255 15.52 2.22 -4.64
CA TYR A 255 14.19 1.91 -5.15
C TYR A 255 13.64 3.14 -5.88
N PHE A 256 13.24 2.98 -7.14
CA PHE A 256 12.71 4.05 -7.96
C PHE A 256 11.18 4.09 -7.96
N HIS A 257 10.65 5.28 -7.74
CA HIS A 257 9.25 5.62 -7.98
C HIS A 257 9.13 6.49 -9.24
N TYR A 258 8.18 6.19 -10.11
CA TYR A 258 7.85 7.04 -11.25
C TYR A 258 6.58 7.86 -11.01
N ASP A 259 6.77 9.16 -10.75
CA ASP A 259 5.67 10.11 -10.76
C ASP A 259 5.32 10.46 -12.22
N ARG A 260 4.24 9.84 -12.70
CA ARG A 260 3.70 10.05 -14.05
C ARG A 260 3.23 11.49 -14.30
N ARG A 261 2.66 12.16 -13.28
CA ARG A 261 2.15 13.53 -13.40
C ARG A 261 3.31 14.52 -13.58
N MET A 262 4.34 14.37 -12.76
CA MET A 262 5.54 15.20 -12.82
C MET A 262 6.54 14.71 -13.89
N LYS A 263 6.28 13.54 -14.49
CA LYS A 263 7.15 12.84 -15.44
C LYS A 263 8.57 12.68 -14.90
N SER A 264 8.69 12.31 -13.62
CA SER A 264 9.95 12.33 -12.89
C SER A 264 10.22 11.00 -12.18
N LEU A 265 11.49 10.60 -12.14
CA LEU A 265 11.95 9.46 -11.35
C LEU A 265 12.48 9.93 -10.00
N GLN A 266 11.89 9.43 -8.94
CA GLN A 266 12.20 9.74 -7.55
C GLN A 266 12.78 8.49 -6.88
N THR A 267 13.59 8.68 -5.84
CA THR A 267 14.16 7.59 -5.02
C THR A 267 13.66 7.65 -3.58
N TYR A 268 12.67 8.50 -3.33
CA TYR A 268 12.04 8.72 -2.05
C TYR A 268 10.55 8.61 -2.27
N TYR A 269 9.98 7.49 -1.85
CA TYR A 269 8.56 7.22 -1.90
C TYR A 269 8.27 6.21 -0.79
N TYR A 270 7.27 6.50 0.04
CA TYR A 270 6.98 5.74 1.25
C TYR A 270 5.84 4.74 1.12
N ASP A 271 5.20 4.71 -0.05
CA ASP A 271 4.12 3.79 -0.36
C ASP A 271 4.66 2.72 -1.31
N GLY A 272 4.26 1.47 -1.14
CA GLY A 272 4.84 0.34 -1.86
C GLY A 272 4.38 -0.99 -1.29
N PHE A 273 4.78 -2.06 -1.95
CA PHE A 273 4.54 -3.40 -1.44
C PHE A 273 5.54 -3.77 -0.36
N THR A 274 5.07 -4.45 0.68
CA THR A 274 5.91 -5.21 1.59
C THR A 274 6.08 -6.61 1.01
N GLU A 275 7.31 -7.03 0.77
CA GLU A 275 7.61 -8.39 0.32
C GLU A 275 7.53 -9.37 1.50
N ILE A 276 6.75 -10.42 1.35
CA ILE A 276 6.65 -11.54 2.28
C ILE A 276 7.31 -12.75 1.60
N ASP A 277 8.50 -13.14 2.08
CA ASP A 277 9.18 -14.34 1.60
C ASP A 277 8.55 -15.58 2.27
N PRO A 278 8.05 -16.57 1.51
CA PRO A 278 7.52 -17.82 2.06
C PRO A 278 8.57 -18.69 2.79
N LYS A 279 9.84 -18.28 2.84
CA LYS A 279 10.95 -19.01 3.50
C LYS A 279 11.30 -18.52 4.91
N ASN A 280 10.61 -17.53 5.46
CA ASN A 280 10.74 -17.12 6.86
C ASN A 280 9.49 -17.46 7.67
#